data_AF-A0AAD8PM97-F1
#
_entry.id   AF-A0AAD8PM97-F1
#
_cell.length_a   1.000
_cell.length_b   1.000
_cell.length_c   1.000
_cell.angle_alpha   90.00
_cell.angle_beta   90.00
_cell.angle_gamma   90.00
#
_symmetry.space_group_name_H-M   'P 1'
#
loop_
_entity.id
_entity.type
_entity.pdbx_description
1 polymer ?
#
loop_
_entity_poly.entity_id
_entity_poly.type
_entity_poly.pdbx_seq_one_letter_code
_entity_poly.pdbx_strand_id
1 'polypeptide(L)'
;MALRSGRPALVVPVAGCGPESGFGIAEMTGEKFEERLRELLKPEYAAAAERFAEGLKGERPGEEVCLEQIVETLGVYEREGRCAVYDGRPAIWRTPGGQQLSAVAAHVLVENGRVKGEDLRALNLVKWPDLVSPGDPVTGLVLGIGQALGSVVEGAEGGHWGKLGLHILRAALTILAFVASGLFNLLDFILYKLAPPCEPKLYATKPRTYTYVQMLSFLVAAPLVELASGVLRPPVLARTGRGALRAALEVPLAVVRTLLALLNLAAGFAGTTLRRLEVACARAMGERPRPG
;
A
#
# COMPACT_ATOMS: atom_id res chain seq x y z
N MET A 1 17.70 -17.71 -12.19
CA MET A 1 18.26 -18.95 -12.77
C MET A 1 19.79 -18.97 -12.76
N ALA A 2 20.49 -17.92 -13.24
CA ALA A 2 21.97 -17.88 -13.25
C ALA A 2 22.62 -17.92 -11.84
N LEU A 3 22.03 -17.25 -10.85
CA LEU A 3 22.59 -17.22 -9.50
C LEU A 3 22.53 -18.56 -8.75
N ARG A 4 21.57 -19.42 -9.10
CA ARG A 4 21.41 -20.74 -8.48
C ARG A 4 22.33 -21.81 -9.09
N SER A 5 22.87 -21.57 -10.28
CA SER A 5 23.73 -22.54 -10.97
C SER A 5 25.19 -22.48 -10.53
N GLY A 6 25.55 -21.55 -9.63
CA GLY A 6 26.92 -21.36 -9.15
C GLY A 6 27.87 -20.85 -10.22
N ARG A 7 27.34 -20.32 -11.33
CA ARG A 7 28.15 -19.83 -12.45
C ARG A 7 28.33 -18.32 -12.35
N PRO A 8 29.56 -17.81 -12.55
CA PRO A 8 29.78 -16.38 -12.64
C PRO A 8 29.07 -15.86 -13.91
N ALA A 9 28.39 -14.71 -13.78
CA ALA A 9 27.61 -14.12 -14.86
C ALA A 9 28.00 -12.66 -15.06
N LEU A 10 28.34 -12.30 -16.31
CA LEU A 10 28.47 -10.90 -16.70
C LEU A 10 27.07 -10.34 -17.00
N VAL A 11 26.65 -9.35 -16.22
CA VAL A 11 25.39 -8.64 -16.47
C VAL A 11 25.69 -7.47 -17.40
N VAL A 12 25.08 -7.50 -18.60
CA VAL A 12 25.17 -6.40 -19.57
C VAL A 12 23.78 -5.77 -19.67
N PRO A 13 23.52 -4.63 -19.00
CA PRO A 13 22.22 -3.99 -19.05
C PRO A 13 21.97 -3.39 -20.43
N VAL A 14 20.82 -3.74 -20.99
CA VAL A 14 20.34 -3.30 -22.31
C VAL A 14 19.52 -2.00 -22.20
N ALA A 15 19.06 -1.65 -21.00
CA ALA A 15 18.34 -0.41 -20.70
C ALA A 15 18.67 0.06 -19.28
N GLY A 16 18.62 1.38 -19.05
CA GLY A 16 19.03 2.08 -17.82
C GLY A 16 18.15 1.85 -16.59
N CYS A 17 17.65 0.63 -16.37
CA CYS A 17 16.81 0.24 -15.23
C CYS A 17 17.60 -0.52 -14.16
N GLY A 18 18.90 -0.28 -14.03
CA GLY A 18 19.76 -0.84 -12.98
C GLY A 18 20.64 0.24 -12.35
N PRO A 19 21.24 -0.01 -11.16
CA PRO A 19 22.23 0.91 -10.58
C PRO A 19 23.32 1.22 -11.62
N GLU A 20 23.90 2.43 -11.59
CA GLU A 20 24.91 2.89 -12.55
C GLU A 20 26.01 1.84 -12.75
N SER A 21 25.82 0.98 -13.74
CA SER A 21 26.83 0.05 -14.18
C SER A 21 27.69 0.84 -15.15
N GLY A 22 28.95 1.12 -14.81
CA GLY A 22 29.94 1.69 -15.74
C GLY A 22 30.28 0.78 -16.94
N PHE A 23 29.36 -0.11 -17.31
CA PHE A 23 29.45 -1.08 -18.38
C PHE A 23 28.03 -1.37 -18.90
N GLY A 24 27.48 -0.48 -19.72
CA GLY A 24 26.23 -0.66 -20.44
C GLY A 24 26.46 -0.84 -21.95
N ILE A 25 25.45 -1.33 -22.68
CA ILE A 25 25.54 -1.50 -24.15
C ILE A 25 26.00 -0.23 -24.88
N ALA A 26 25.61 0.95 -24.38
CA ALA A 26 25.98 2.23 -24.96
C ALA A 26 27.50 2.55 -24.90
N GLU A 27 28.24 1.94 -23.97
CA GLU A 27 29.68 2.18 -23.76
C GLU A 27 30.56 0.94 -24.04
N MET A 28 29.96 -0.12 -24.62
CA MET A 28 30.59 -1.41 -24.82
C MET A 28 31.49 -1.42 -26.05
N THR A 29 32.81 -1.40 -25.82
CA THR A 29 33.83 -1.68 -26.85
C THR A 29 34.34 -3.12 -26.72
N GLY A 30 34.89 -3.67 -27.80
CA GLY A 30 35.45 -5.03 -27.80
C GLY A 30 36.52 -5.23 -26.72
N GLU A 31 37.39 -4.23 -26.54
CA GLU A 31 38.46 -4.23 -25.53
C GLU A 31 37.90 -4.27 -24.09
N LYS A 32 36.91 -3.41 -23.78
CA LYS A 32 36.28 -3.39 -22.45
C LYS A 32 35.52 -4.69 -22.17
N PHE A 33 34.87 -5.27 -23.18
CA PHE A 33 34.18 -6.55 -23.03
C PHE A 33 35.18 -7.70 -22.77
N GLU A 34 36.30 -7.73 -23.48
CA GLU A 34 37.37 -8.71 -23.26
C GLU A 34 37.99 -8.56 -21.86
N GLU A 35 38.26 -7.34 -21.42
CA GLU A 35 38.80 -7.05 -20.09
C GLU A 35 37.86 -7.55 -18.99
N ARG A 36 36.56 -7.25 -19.10
CA ARG A 36 35.55 -7.72 -18.14
C ARG A 36 35.33 -9.22 -18.18
N LEU A 37 35.41 -9.83 -19.36
CA LEU A 37 35.33 -11.29 -19.47
C LEU A 37 36.54 -11.96 -18.81
N ARG A 38 37.74 -11.42 -19.01
CA ARG A 38 38.97 -11.89 -18.36
C ARG A 38 38.90 -11.72 -16.84
N GLU A 39 38.32 -10.62 -16.37
CA GLU A 39 38.06 -10.40 -14.94
C GLU A 39 37.06 -11.43 -14.38
N LEU A 40 35.93 -11.65 -15.05
CA LEU A 40 34.91 -12.64 -14.63
C LEU A 40 35.46 -14.07 -14.57
N LEU A 41 36.39 -14.43 -15.45
CA LEU A 41 37.01 -15.75 -15.51
C LEU A 41 38.05 -15.99 -14.41
N LYS A 42 38.35 -15.00 -13.57
CA LYS A 42 39.23 -15.21 -12.43
C LYS A 42 38.59 -16.20 -11.44
N PRO A 43 39.40 -17.06 -10.79
CA PRO A 43 38.90 -18.13 -9.93
C PRO A 43 38.12 -17.61 -8.72
N GLU A 44 38.39 -16.37 -8.29
CA GLU A 44 37.69 -15.71 -7.19
C GLU A 44 36.18 -15.54 -7.43
N TYR A 45 35.77 -15.22 -8.67
CA TYR A 45 34.36 -15.05 -9.00
C TYR A 45 33.62 -16.38 -9.13
N ALA A 46 34.31 -17.42 -9.62
CA ALA A 46 33.76 -18.78 -9.63
C ALA A 46 33.52 -19.28 -8.19
N ALA A 47 34.51 -19.12 -7.30
CA ALA A 47 34.38 -19.49 -5.90
C ALA A 47 33.29 -18.68 -5.17
N ALA A 48 33.15 -17.39 -5.47
CA ALA A 48 32.09 -16.55 -4.91
C ALA A 48 30.69 -16.98 -5.40
N ALA A 49 30.54 -17.30 -6.69
CA ALA A 49 29.29 -17.77 -7.26
C ALA A 49 28.88 -19.14 -6.69
N GLU A 50 29.83 -20.06 -6.52
CA GLU A 50 29.60 -21.36 -5.87
C GLU A 50 29.17 -21.20 -4.41
N ARG A 51 29.87 -20.38 -3.62
CA ARG A 51 29.49 -20.08 -2.23
C ARG A 51 28.09 -19.49 -2.14
N PHE A 52 27.75 -18.57 -3.05
CA PHE A 52 26.42 -17.98 -3.11
C PHE A 52 25.35 -19.02 -3.44
N ALA A 53 25.61 -19.88 -4.43
CA ALA A 53 24.69 -20.96 -4.80
C ALA A 53 24.54 -22.00 -3.68
N GLU A 54 25.59 -22.30 -2.93
CA GLU A 54 25.53 -23.17 -1.75
C GLU A 54 24.69 -22.54 -0.63
N GLY A 55 24.86 -21.24 -0.36
CA GLY A 55 24.01 -20.50 0.58
C GLY A 55 22.53 -20.60 0.21
N LEU A 56 22.21 -20.44 -1.08
CA LEU A 56 20.84 -20.53 -1.58
C LEU A 56 20.24 -21.95 -1.52
N LYS A 57 21.04 -23.02 -1.48
CA LYS A 57 20.51 -24.41 -1.38
C LYS A 57 19.82 -24.67 -0.05
N GLY A 58 20.25 -23.98 1.01
CA GLY A 58 19.66 -24.08 2.36
C GLY A 58 18.49 -23.12 2.58
N GLU A 59 18.30 -22.13 1.71
CA GLU A 59 17.24 -21.15 1.84
C GLU A 59 15.90 -21.69 1.36
N ARG A 60 14.87 -21.49 2.18
CA ARG A 60 13.48 -21.72 1.76
C ARG A 60 13.12 -20.73 0.64
N PRO A 61 12.20 -21.09 -0.26
CA PRO A 61 11.71 -20.16 -1.29
C PRO A 61 11.23 -18.86 -0.65
N GLY A 62 11.84 -17.73 -1.02
CA GLY A 62 11.57 -16.43 -0.40
C GLY A 62 10.11 -16.01 -0.53
N GLU A 63 9.43 -16.46 -1.58
CA GLU A 63 7.99 -16.30 -1.79
C GLU A 63 7.14 -16.97 -0.69
N GLU A 64 7.53 -18.17 -0.22
CA GLU A 64 6.83 -18.86 0.87
C GLU A 64 7.08 -18.17 2.21
N VAL A 65 8.33 -17.77 2.47
CA VAL A 65 8.73 -17.08 3.70
C VAL A 65 8.05 -15.70 3.82
N CYS A 66 8.03 -14.93 2.73
CA CYS A 66 7.36 -13.64 2.68
C CYS A 66 5.86 -13.78 2.94
N LEU A 67 5.20 -14.77 2.33
CA LEU A 67 3.78 -15.01 2.56
C LEU A 67 3.49 -15.51 3.97
N GLU A 68 4.33 -16.37 4.55
CA GLU A 68 4.20 -16.77 5.95
C GLU A 68 4.28 -15.57 6.88
N GLN A 69 5.29 -14.71 6.72
CA GLN A 69 5.43 -13.49 7.52
C GLN A 69 4.25 -12.54 7.32
N ILE A 70 3.75 -12.39 6.10
CA ILE A 70 2.56 -11.59 5.80
C ILE A 70 1.32 -12.19 6.48
N VAL A 71 1.12 -13.51 6.41
CA VAL A 71 -0.02 -14.21 7.04
C VAL A 71 0.06 -14.13 8.56
N GLU A 72 1.23 -14.34 9.16
CA GLU A 72 1.47 -14.18 10.61
C GLU A 72 1.20 -12.73 11.05
N THR A 73 1.69 -11.75 10.29
CA THR A 73 1.47 -10.33 10.59
C THR A 73 0.00 -9.94 10.44
N LEU A 74 -0.72 -10.62 9.55
CA LEU A 74 -2.12 -10.35 9.23
C LEU A 74 -3.05 -11.43 9.80
N GLY A 75 -2.88 -11.76 11.09
CA GLY A 75 -3.60 -12.84 11.80
C GLY A 75 -5.14 -12.86 11.68
N VAL A 76 -5.75 -11.79 11.15
CA VAL A 76 -7.17 -11.73 10.77
C VAL A 76 -7.51 -12.62 9.56
N TYR A 77 -6.53 -12.97 8.72
CA TYR A 77 -6.71 -13.72 7.46
C TYR A 77 -6.15 -15.15 7.51
N GLU A 78 -5.83 -15.69 8.70
CA GLU A 78 -5.22 -17.02 8.86
C GLU A 78 -5.99 -18.15 8.16
N ARG A 79 -7.32 -18.06 8.09
CA ARG A 79 -8.15 -19.07 7.39
C ARG A 79 -8.12 -18.95 5.87
N GLU A 80 -7.95 -17.74 5.36
CA GLU A 80 -8.02 -17.44 3.92
C GLU A 80 -6.66 -17.58 3.24
N GLY A 81 -5.58 -17.66 4.04
CA GLY A 81 -4.19 -17.75 3.57
C GLY A 81 -3.61 -19.15 3.49
N ARG A 82 -4.38 -20.19 3.81
CA ARG A 82 -3.89 -21.58 3.90
C ARG A 82 -4.28 -22.39 2.67
N CYS A 83 -3.44 -23.36 2.34
CA CYS A 83 -3.64 -24.27 1.23
C CYS A 83 -4.73 -25.30 1.56
N ALA A 84 -5.76 -25.41 0.72
CA ALA A 84 -6.90 -26.32 0.90
C ALA A 84 -6.53 -27.81 0.91
N VAL A 85 -5.39 -28.18 0.30
CA VAL A 85 -4.89 -29.56 0.27
C VAL A 85 -3.97 -29.84 1.46
N TYR A 86 -3.39 -28.79 2.08
CA TYR A 86 -2.40 -28.92 3.14
C TYR A 86 -2.40 -27.66 4.00
N ASP A 87 -3.19 -27.67 5.08
CA ASP A 87 -3.42 -26.50 5.96
C ASP A 87 -2.14 -25.94 6.60
N GLY A 88 -1.08 -26.74 6.64
CA GLY A 88 0.24 -26.35 7.16
C GLY A 88 1.08 -25.49 6.21
N ARG A 89 0.60 -25.19 4.99
CA ARG A 89 1.33 -24.33 4.04
C ARG A 89 0.52 -23.11 3.61
N PRO A 90 1.18 -21.96 3.36
CA PRO A 90 0.52 -20.82 2.77
C PRO A 90 0.03 -21.16 1.35
N ALA A 91 -1.15 -20.67 1.01
CA ALA A 91 -1.63 -20.69 -0.35
C ALA A 91 -1.07 -19.51 -1.13
N ILE A 92 -0.63 -19.77 -2.36
CA ILE A 92 -0.06 -18.79 -3.29
C ILE A 92 -0.91 -18.68 -4.55
N TRP A 93 -1.65 -19.74 -4.87
CA TRP A 93 -2.46 -19.85 -6.07
C TRP A 93 -3.92 -20.07 -5.73
N ARG A 94 -4.80 -19.67 -6.66
CA ARG A 94 -6.23 -19.93 -6.63
C ARG A 94 -6.66 -20.55 -7.95
N THR A 95 -7.40 -21.66 -7.86
CA THR A 95 -8.02 -22.31 -9.04
C THR A 95 -9.28 -21.55 -9.48
N PRO A 96 -9.79 -21.79 -10.71
CA PRO A 96 -11.07 -21.23 -11.14
C PRO A 96 -12.25 -21.60 -10.23
N GLY A 97 -12.17 -22.77 -9.58
CA GLY A 97 -13.13 -23.24 -8.59
C GLY A 97 -12.99 -22.62 -7.19
N GLY A 98 -12.07 -21.66 -7.02
CA GLY A 98 -11.87 -20.93 -5.77
C GLY A 98 -11.00 -21.65 -4.73
N GLN A 99 -10.46 -22.83 -5.06
CA GLN A 99 -9.58 -23.57 -4.14
C GLN A 99 -8.22 -22.89 -4.07
N GLN A 100 -7.70 -22.80 -2.85
CA GLN A 100 -6.43 -22.17 -2.55
C GLN A 100 -5.32 -23.23 -2.49
N LEU A 101 -4.25 -23.04 -3.25
CA LEU A 101 -3.18 -24.02 -3.40
C LEU A 101 -1.83 -23.40 -3.01
N SER A 102 -1.03 -24.17 -2.28
CA SER A 102 0.40 -23.86 -2.08
C SER A 102 1.17 -24.03 -3.39
N ALA A 103 2.40 -23.51 -3.46
CA ALA A 103 3.27 -23.70 -4.62
C ALA A 103 3.45 -25.18 -4.97
N VAL A 104 3.71 -26.02 -3.95
CA VAL A 104 3.90 -27.46 -4.12
C VAL A 104 2.62 -28.15 -4.61
N ALA A 105 1.48 -27.84 -4.00
CA ALA A 105 0.20 -28.43 -4.41
C ALA A 105 -0.17 -28.02 -5.85
N ALA A 106 0.05 -26.76 -6.22
CA ALA A 106 -0.17 -26.27 -7.58
C ALA A 106 0.73 -26.99 -8.59
N HIS A 107 2.03 -27.14 -8.28
CA HIS A 107 2.98 -27.84 -9.14
C HIS A 107 2.58 -29.30 -9.39
N VAL A 108 2.28 -30.04 -8.31
CA VAL A 108 1.84 -31.44 -8.40
C VAL A 108 0.53 -31.58 -9.19
N LEU A 109 -0.42 -30.66 -9.02
CA LEU A 109 -1.69 -30.71 -9.75
C LEU A 109 -1.55 -30.36 -11.23
N VAL A 110 -0.60 -29.49 -11.57
CA VAL A 110 -0.27 -29.16 -12.97
C VAL A 110 0.45 -30.31 -13.65
N GLU A 111 1.46 -30.91 -13.00
CA GLU A 111 2.18 -32.07 -13.56
C GLU A 111 1.26 -33.27 -13.77
N ASN A 112 0.31 -33.51 -12.85
CA ASN A 112 -0.67 -34.59 -12.99
C ASN A 112 -1.84 -34.25 -13.93
N GLY A 113 -1.81 -33.11 -14.63
CA GLY A 113 -2.83 -32.69 -15.58
C GLY A 113 -4.22 -32.44 -14.96
N ARG A 114 -4.29 -32.25 -13.64
CA ARG A 114 -5.55 -32.00 -12.91
C ARG A 114 -5.97 -30.53 -12.98
N VAL A 115 -5.01 -29.63 -13.12
CA VAL A 115 -5.22 -28.19 -13.30
C VAL A 115 -4.29 -27.73 -14.41
N LYS A 116 -4.75 -26.85 -15.30
CA LYS A 116 -3.85 -26.23 -16.28
C LYS A 116 -3.13 -25.05 -15.64
N GLY A 117 -1.84 -24.88 -15.92
CA GLY A 117 -1.07 -23.76 -15.38
C GLY A 117 -1.65 -22.38 -15.72
N GLU A 118 -2.25 -22.24 -16.91
CA GLU A 118 -2.94 -21.03 -17.38
C GLU A 118 -4.18 -20.65 -16.55
N ASP A 119 -4.79 -21.63 -15.87
CA ASP A 119 -6.00 -21.43 -15.07
C ASP A 119 -5.68 -21.01 -13.62
N LEU A 120 -4.42 -21.14 -13.20
CA LEU A 120 -3.98 -20.73 -11.88
C LEU A 120 -3.82 -19.21 -11.81
N ARG A 121 -4.51 -18.59 -10.86
CA ARG A 121 -4.38 -17.16 -10.57
C ARG A 121 -3.62 -16.96 -9.28
N ALA A 122 -2.78 -15.94 -9.21
CA ALA A 122 -2.13 -15.56 -7.97
C ALA A 122 -3.19 -15.24 -6.89
N LEU A 123 -2.98 -15.77 -5.69
CA LEU A 123 -3.87 -15.53 -4.56
C LEU A 123 -3.69 -14.10 -4.05
N ASN A 124 -4.66 -13.24 -4.32
CA ASN A 124 -4.72 -11.90 -3.72
C ASN A 124 -5.33 -12.01 -2.32
N LEU A 125 -4.50 -12.36 -1.34
CA LEU A 125 -4.94 -12.57 0.04
C LEU A 125 -5.46 -11.28 0.67
N VAL A 126 -4.67 -10.22 0.51
CA VAL A 126 -5.04 -8.87 0.86
C VAL A 126 -4.82 -8.04 -0.39
N LYS A 127 -5.92 -7.56 -0.97
CA LYS A 127 -5.83 -6.42 -1.88
C LYS A 127 -5.40 -5.27 -1.01
N TRP A 128 -4.11 -4.98 -0.96
CA TRP A 128 -3.65 -3.68 -0.49
C TRP A 128 -4.37 -2.70 -1.39
N PRO A 129 -5.34 -1.95 -0.87
CA PRO A 129 -5.99 -1.01 -1.74
C PRO A 129 -4.89 -0.03 -2.09
N ASP A 130 -4.54 0.03 -3.38
CA ASP A 130 -3.49 0.90 -3.90
C ASP A 130 -3.60 2.25 -3.20
N LEU A 131 -2.48 2.90 -2.90
CA LEU A 131 -2.38 4.19 -2.20
C LEU A 131 -3.05 5.35 -2.97
N VAL A 132 -4.19 5.13 -3.63
CA VAL A 132 -5.02 6.09 -4.34
C VAL A 132 -5.75 7.04 -3.38
N SER A 133 -5.36 7.11 -2.10
CA SER A 133 -5.82 8.19 -1.24
C SER A 133 -4.71 9.22 -1.14
N PRO A 134 -4.97 10.48 -1.51
CA PRO A 134 -3.93 11.50 -1.54
C PRO A 134 -3.38 11.76 -0.14
N GLY A 135 -2.06 11.86 0.01
CA GLY A 135 -1.43 12.12 1.31
C GLY A 135 -1.65 13.56 1.82
N ASP A 136 -1.93 14.47 0.91
CA ASP A 136 -2.12 15.90 1.16
C ASP A 136 -3.14 16.49 0.16
N PRO A 137 -3.74 17.67 0.42
CA PRO A 137 -4.79 18.22 -0.43
C PRO A 137 -4.31 18.60 -1.84
N VAL A 138 -3.02 18.91 -2.04
CA VAL A 138 -2.47 19.25 -3.37
C VAL A 138 -2.35 17.99 -4.22
N THR A 139 -1.81 16.91 -3.66
CA THR A 139 -1.84 15.60 -4.31
C THR A 139 -3.28 15.16 -4.57
N GLY A 140 -4.22 15.50 -3.68
CA GLY A 140 -5.65 15.24 -3.88
C GLY A 140 -6.23 15.97 -5.08
N LEU A 141 -5.87 17.24 -5.27
CA LEU A 141 -6.27 18.00 -6.44
C LEU A 141 -5.73 17.37 -7.74
N VAL A 142 -4.44 17.04 -7.78
CA VAL A 142 -3.79 16.44 -8.97
C VAL A 142 -4.43 15.10 -9.33
N LEU A 143 -4.56 14.19 -8.35
CA LEU A 143 -5.19 12.88 -8.57
C LEU A 143 -6.67 13.00 -8.95
N GLY A 144 -7.39 13.92 -8.31
CA GLY A 144 -8.79 14.21 -8.58
C GLY A 144 -9.01 14.70 -10.01
N ILE A 145 -8.16 15.61 -10.49
CA ILE A 145 -8.20 16.09 -11.89
C ILE A 145 -7.93 14.94 -12.85
N GLY A 146 -6.90 14.11 -12.58
CA GLY A 146 -6.58 12.96 -13.42
C GLY A 146 -7.75 11.98 -13.55
N GLN A 147 -8.43 11.65 -12.45
CA GLN A 147 -9.60 10.77 -12.47
C GLN A 147 -10.83 11.43 -13.12
N ALA A 148 -11.06 12.72 -12.85
CA ALA A 148 -12.13 13.50 -13.45
C ALA A 148 -12.01 13.54 -14.98
N LEU A 149 -10.82 13.83 -15.50
CA LEU A 149 -10.55 13.84 -16.93
C LEU A 149 -10.80 12.47 -17.57
N GLY A 150 -10.34 11.38 -16.93
CA GLY A 150 -10.64 10.02 -17.40
C GLY A 150 -12.14 9.76 -17.50
N SER A 151 -12.92 10.18 -16.50
CA SER A 151 -14.38 9.97 -16.49
C SER A 151 -15.15 10.80 -17.53
N VAL A 152 -14.62 11.97 -17.92
CA VAL A 152 -15.20 12.84 -18.95
C VAL A 152 -14.85 12.34 -20.35
N VAL A 153 -13.61 11.88 -20.56
CA VAL A 153 -13.14 11.30 -21.82
C VAL A 153 -13.88 9.99 -22.14
N GLU A 154 -14.01 9.08 -21.16
CA GLU A 154 -14.80 7.85 -21.31
C GLU A 154 -16.26 8.15 -21.69
N GLY A 155 -16.86 9.20 -21.12
CA GLY A 155 -18.22 9.64 -21.44
C GLY A 155 -18.37 10.25 -22.84
N ALA A 156 -17.33 10.94 -23.33
CA ALA A 156 -17.30 11.54 -24.66
C ALA A 156 -17.12 10.49 -25.78
N GLU A 157 -16.26 9.49 -25.57
CA GLU A 157 -16.08 8.38 -26.52
C GLU A 157 -17.31 7.45 -26.58
N GLY A 158 -18.03 7.29 -25.47
CA GLY A 158 -19.23 6.45 -25.38
C GLY A 158 -20.52 7.01 -26.00
N GLY A 159 -20.46 8.17 -26.68
CA GLY A 159 -21.59 8.76 -27.42
C GLY A 159 -22.77 9.24 -26.57
N HIS A 160 -22.64 9.29 -25.24
CA HIS A 160 -23.71 9.59 -24.29
C HIS A 160 -23.86 11.10 -23.98
N TRP A 161 -24.07 11.92 -25.01
CA TRP A 161 -24.22 13.39 -24.89
C TRP A 161 -25.32 13.83 -23.90
N GLY A 162 -26.39 13.03 -23.75
CA GLY A 162 -27.46 13.30 -22.79
C GLY A 162 -27.06 13.19 -21.31
N LYS A 163 -25.89 12.61 -21.00
CA LYS A 163 -25.36 12.44 -19.63
C LYS A 163 -24.13 13.31 -19.35
N LEU A 164 -23.70 14.13 -20.30
CA LEU A 164 -22.48 14.95 -20.18
C LEU A 164 -22.50 15.87 -18.94
N GLY A 165 -23.65 16.47 -18.62
CA GLY A 165 -23.81 17.28 -17.41
C GLY A 165 -23.58 16.49 -16.12
N LEU A 166 -23.91 15.21 -16.10
CA LEU A 166 -23.72 14.32 -14.96
C LEU A 166 -22.26 13.88 -14.83
N HIS A 167 -21.54 13.71 -15.94
CA HIS A 167 -20.08 13.52 -15.96
C HIS A 167 -19.32 14.76 -15.44
N ILE A 168 -19.74 15.97 -15.83
CA ILE A 168 -19.15 17.23 -15.32
C ILE A 168 -19.39 17.38 -13.81
N LEU A 169 -20.62 17.11 -13.36
CA LEU A 169 -20.94 17.12 -11.93
C LEU A 169 -20.12 16.08 -11.17
N ARG A 170 -20.00 14.86 -11.71
CA ARG A 170 -19.17 13.81 -11.12
C ARG A 170 -17.70 14.22 -11.04
N ALA A 171 -17.14 14.78 -12.11
CA ALA A 171 -15.77 15.28 -12.13
C ALA A 171 -15.51 16.28 -10.98
N ALA A 172 -16.41 17.23 -10.77
CA ALA A 172 -16.30 18.18 -9.65
C ALA A 172 -16.38 17.48 -8.27
N LEU A 173 -17.30 16.52 -8.11
CA LEU A 173 -17.44 15.74 -6.88
C LEU A 173 -16.20 14.89 -6.60
N THR A 174 -15.63 14.24 -7.62
CA THR A 174 -14.40 13.45 -7.50
C THR A 174 -13.23 14.32 -7.07
N ILE A 175 -13.01 15.48 -7.71
CA ILE A 175 -11.95 16.42 -7.33
C ILE A 175 -12.11 16.84 -5.86
N LEU A 176 -13.32 17.26 -5.47
CA LEU A 176 -13.55 17.75 -4.12
C LEU A 176 -13.42 16.64 -3.06
N ALA A 177 -13.85 15.41 -3.38
CA ALA A 177 -13.69 14.25 -2.50
C ALA A 177 -12.22 13.90 -2.28
N PHE A 178 -11.39 13.96 -3.33
CA PHE A 178 -9.96 13.72 -3.22
C PHE A 178 -9.24 14.83 -2.43
N VAL A 179 -9.55 16.09 -2.68
CA VAL A 179 -8.99 17.21 -1.91
C VAL A 179 -9.36 17.11 -0.43
N ALA A 180 -10.63 16.82 -0.12
CA ALA A 180 -11.09 16.63 1.26
C ALA A 180 -10.40 15.43 1.94
N SER A 181 -10.19 14.33 1.22
CA SER A 181 -9.45 13.17 1.72
C SER A 181 -7.96 13.48 1.94
N GLY A 182 -7.37 14.31 1.09
CA GLY A 182 -5.98 14.76 1.22
C GLY A 182 -5.79 15.71 2.41
N LEU A 183 -6.76 16.61 2.63
CA LEU A 183 -6.79 17.46 3.81
C LEU A 183 -6.92 16.63 5.08
N PHE A 184 -7.80 15.63 5.08
CA PHE A 184 -7.94 14.69 6.20
C PHE A 184 -6.62 14.00 6.52
N ASN A 185 -5.95 13.43 5.52
CA ASN A 185 -4.68 12.73 5.72
C ASN A 185 -3.55 13.68 6.19
N LEU A 186 -3.51 14.92 5.70
CA LEU A 186 -2.55 15.92 6.16
C LEU A 186 -2.79 16.29 7.63
N LEU A 187 -4.04 16.53 8.02
CA LEU A 187 -4.39 16.87 9.40
C LEU A 187 -4.11 15.70 10.35
N ASP A 188 -4.40 14.48 9.92
CA ASP A 188 -4.06 13.25 10.65
C ASP A 188 -2.55 13.11 10.84
N PHE A 189 -1.76 13.41 9.80
CA PHE A 189 -0.30 13.43 9.89
C PHE A 189 0.23 14.52 10.83
N ILE A 190 -0.35 15.72 10.81
CA ILE A 190 0.01 16.81 11.72
C ILE A 190 -0.33 16.41 13.16
N LEU A 191 -1.52 15.86 13.40
CA LEU A 191 -1.92 15.31 14.70
C LEU A 191 -0.96 14.22 15.16
N TYR A 192 -0.58 13.30 14.27
CA TYR A 192 0.43 12.27 14.54
C TYR A 192 1.79 12.85 14.95
N LYS A 193 2.25 13.91 14.27
CA LYS A 193 3.52 14.59 14.61
C LYS A 193 3.45 15.36 15.92
N LEU A 194 2.28 15.92 16.23
CA LEU A 194 2.01 16.64 17.47
C LEU A 194 1.63 15.68 18.62
N ALA A 195 1.38 14.41 18.33
CA ALA A 195 0.92 13.42 19.30
C ALA A 195 1.93 13.26 20.45
N PRO A 196 1.46 13.16 21.70
CA PRO A 196 2.36 13.05 22.82
C PRO A 196 3.03 11.65 22.86
N PRO A 197 4.25 11.54 23.43
CA PRO A 197 5.09 10.35 23.34
C PRO A 197 4.59 9.10 24.06
N CYS A 198 3.48 9.19 24.81
CA CYS A 198 3.04 8.16 25.77
C CYS A 198 1.73 7.44 25.41
N GLU A 199 1.10 7.72 24.27
CA GLU A 199 -0.10 6.98 23.83
C GLU A 199 0.15 6.22 22.51
N PRO A 200 -0.44 5.02 22.34
CA PRO A 200 -0.39 4.32 21.07
C PRO A 200 -1.05 5.18 20.00
N LYS A 201 -0.30 5.44 18.94
CA LYS A 201 -0.66 6.33 17.84
C LYS A 201 -1.79 5.69 17.04
N LEU A 202 -3.04 5.95 17.46
CA LEU A 202 -4.25 5.43 16.81
C LEU A 202 -4.42 5.93 15.36
N TYR A 203 -3.78 7.05 15.03
CA TYR A 203 -3.88 7.77 13.75
C TYR A 203 -2.92 7.23 12.68
N ALA A 204 -2.85 5.91 12.55
CA ALA A 204 -2.24 5.26 11.39
C ALA A 204 -3.35 4.65 10.52
N THR A 205 -4.43 5.39 10.30
CA THR A 205 -5.61 4.81 9.64
C THR A 205 -5.53 5.00 8.15
N LYS A 206 -5.09 3.96 7.45
CA LYS A 206 -5.53 3.69 6.08
C LYS A 206 -7.06 3.58 6.14
N PRO A 207 -7.86 4.55 5.66
CA PRO A 207 -9.32 4.57 5.83
C PRO A 207 -10.05 3.41 5.14
N ARG A 208 -9.30 2.52 4.47
CA ARG A 208 -9.79 1.34 3.74
C ARG A 208 -9.64 0.02 4.52
N THR A 209 -9.03 0.05 5.72
CA THR A 209 -8.91 -1.14 6.60
C THR A 209 -10.03 -1.24 7.62
N TYR A 210 -10.80 -0.17 7.81
CA TYR A 210 -11.87 -0.11 8.80
C TYR A 210 -13.23 -0.11 8.12
N THR A 211 -14.20 -0.78 8.77
CA THR A 211 -15.61 -0.60 8.39
C THR A 211 -16.01 0.87 8.58
N TYR A 212 -17.03 1.31 7.83
CA TYR A 212 -17.50 2.70 7.91
C TYR A 212 -17.86 3.15 9.34
N VAL A 213 -18.49 2.25 10.11
CA VAL A 213 -18.86 2.50 11.51
C VAL A 213 -17.61 2.69 12.37
N GLN A 214 -16.58 1.86 12.17
CA GLN A 214 -15.30 2.00 12.87
C GLN A 214 -14.61 3.32 12.52
N MET A 215 -14.55 3.70 11.24
CA MET A 215 -13.95 4.97 10.81
C MET A 215 -14.67 6.17 11.44
N LEU A 216 -16.00 6.16 11.44
CA LEU A 216 -16.81 7.20 12.09
C LEU A 216 -16.56 7.25 13.61
N SER A 217 -16.46 6.07 14.24
CA SER A 217 -16.20 5.99 15.69
C SER A 217 -14.84 6.57 16.06
N PHE A 218 -13.79 6.34 15.25
CA PHE A 218 -12.48 6.96 15.45
C PHE A 218 -12.52 8.46 15.22
N LEU A 219 -13.21 8.92 14.17
CA LEU A 219 -13.38 10.35 13.87
C LEU A 219 -14.03 11.09 15.05
N VAL A 220 -15.09 10.52 15.61
CA VAL A 220 -15.88 11.12 16.71
C VAL A 220 -15.15 11.01 18.05
N ALA A 221 -14.40 9.93 18.27
CA ALA A 221 -13.64 9.75 19.50
C ALA A 221 -12.37 10.63 19.55
N ALA A 222 -11.81 11.02 18.41
CA ALA A 222 -10.53 11.73 18.36
C ALA A 222 -10.48 13.03 19.19
N PRO A 223 -11.45 13.96 19.09
CA PRO A 223 -11.47 15.14 19.95
C PRO A 223 -11.61 14.80 21.45
N LEU A 224 -12.36 13.75 21.78
CA LEU A 224 -12.59 13.32 23.16
C LEU A 224 -11.33 12.73 23.79
N VAL A 225 -10.58 11.93 23.02
CA VAL A 225 -9.30 11.35 23.43
C VAL A 225 -8.27 12.47 23.65
N GLU A 226 -8.18 13.43 22.72
CA GLU A 226 -7.28 14.58 22.85
C GLU A 226 -7.62 15.45 24.08
N LEU A 227 -8.90 15.75 24.30
CA LEU A 227 -9.36 16.49 25.47
C LEU A 227 -9.06 15.74 26.77
N ALA A 228 -9.33 14.44 26.83
CA ALA A 228 -9.01 13.61 27.99
C ALA A 228 -7.49 13.62 28.28
N SER A 229 -6.66 13.56 27.24
CA SER A 229 -5.20 13.63 27.39
C SER A 229 -4.72 14.98 27.93
N GLY A 230 -5.35 16.10 27.53
CA GLY A 230 -5.03 17.44 28.00
C GLY A 230 -5.45 17.72 29.45
N VAL A 231 -6.55 17.12 29.91
CA VAL A 231 -7.08 17.29 31.27
C VAL A 231 -6.38 16.39 32.29
N LEU A 232 -6.06 15.15 31.93
CA LEU A 232 -5.54 14.15 32.87
C LEU A 232 -4.01 14.20 33.09
N ARG A 233 -3.25 14.84 32.19
CA ARG A 233 -1.77 14.81 32.20
C ARG A 233 -1.00 15.92 32.92
N PRO A 234 -1.50 17.17 33.08
CA PRO A 234 -0.79 18.20 33.84
C PRO A 234 -0.30 17.74 35.22
N PRO A 235 -1.08 16.98 36.03
CA PRO A 235 -0.61 16.51 37.34
C PRO A 235 0.44 15.39 37.25
N VAL A 236 0.47 14.60 36.16
CA VAL A 236 1.44 13.51 35.97
C VAL A 236 2.80 14.06 35.51
N LEU A 237 2.80 15.03 34.60
CA LEU A 237 4.03 15.70 34.14
C LEU A 237 4.69 16.52 35.25
N ALA A 238 3.90 17.20 36.09
CA ALA A 238 4.38 17.94 37.26
C ALA A 238 5.14 17.05 38.25
N ARG A 239 4.77 15.77 38.39
CA ARG A 239 5.45 14.80 39.27
C ARG A 239 6.77 14.27 38.73
N THR A 240 7.02 14.38 37.42
CA THR A 240 8.22 13.80 36.76
C THR A 240 9.42 14.76 36.64
N GLY A 241 9.36 15.94 37.27
CA GLY A 241 10.48 16.88 37.31
C GLY A 241 10.84 17.54 35.96
N ARG A 242 10.09 17.27 34.89
CA ARG A 242 10.32 17.86 33.57
C ARG A 242 9.65 19.24 33.47
N GLY A 243 10.28 20.25 34.09
CA GLY A 243 10.13 21.69 33.84
C GLY A 243 8.71 22.27 33.76
N ALA A 244 8.37 23.20 34.66
CA ALA A 244 7.09 23.92 34.70
C ALA A 244 6.66 24.53 33.34
N LEU A 245 7.63 24.95 32.52
CA LEU A 245 7.40 25.48 31.18
C LEU A 245 6.78 24.43 30.22
N ARG A 246 7.19 23.16 30.32
CA ARG A 246 6.64 22.09 29.48
C ARG A 246 5.20 21.78 29.89
N ALA A 247 4.93 21.72 31.20
CA ALA A 247 3.57 21.56 31.71
C ALA A 247 2.65 22.74 31.32
N ALA A 248 3.18 23.97 31.35
CA ALA A 248 2.45 25.17 30.93
C ALA A 248 2.13 25.20 29.42
N LEU A 249 3.01 24.62 28.59
CA LEU A 249 2.82 24.54 27.13
C LEU A 249 1.92 23.37 26.70
N GLU A 250 1.70 22.35 27.53
CA GLU A 250 0.83 21.22 27.15
C GLU A 250 -0.65 21.60 27.09
N VAL A 251 -1.12 22.55 27.92
CA VAL A 251 -2.51 23.03 27.88
C VAL A 251 -2.85 23.72 26.56
N PRO A 252 -2.10 24.74 26.09
CA PRO A 252 -2.36 25.34 24.79
C PRO A 252 -2.14 24.36 23.63
N LEU A 253 -1.17 23.45 23.76
CA LEU A 253 -0.93 22.42 22.73
C LEU A 253 -2.09 21.41 22.64
N ALA A 254 -2.69 21.03 23.77
CA ALA A 254 -3.90 20.20 23.80
C ALA A 254 -5.11 20.90 23.17
N VAL A 255 -5.26 22.22 23.39
CA VAL A 255 -6.29 23.02 22.71
C VAL A 255 -6.08 23.01 21.20
N VAL A 256 -4.84 23.24 20.74
CA VAL A 256 -4.49 23.20 19.31
C VAL A 256 -4.76 21.81 18.71
N ARG A 257 -4.34 20.73 19.38
CA ARG A 257 -4.63 19.35 18.94
C ARG A 257 -6.14 19.09 18.84
N THR A 258 -6.92 19.54 19.82
CA THR A 258 -8.38 19.39 19.81
C THR A 258 -9.02 20.13 18.65
N LEU A 259 -8.60 21.38 18.39
CA LEU A 259 -9.08 22.16 17.25
C LEU A 259 -8.73 21.51 15.92
N LEU A 260 -7.51 20.98 15.78
CA LEU A 260 -7.09 20.22 14.61
C LEU A 260 -7.89 18.93 14.43
N ALA A 261 -8.20 18.21 15.51
CA ALA A 261 -9.04 17.01 15.48
C ALA A 261 -10.49 17.34 15.06
N LEU A 262 -11.06 18.45 15.53
CA LEU A 262 -12.38 18.95 15.10
C LEU A 262 -12.39 19.35 13.62
N LEU A 263 -11.33 20.00 13.15
CA LEU A 263 -11.17 20.32 11.73
C LEU A 263 -11.04 19.03 10.89
N ASN A 264 -10.31 18.03 11.40
CA ASN A 264 -10.13 16.74 10.75
C ASN A 264 -11.46 15.97 10.66
N LEU A 265 -12.29 16.04 11.70
CA LEU A 265 -13.66 15.50 11.70
C LEU A 265 -14.50 16.11 10.56
N ALA A 266 -14.45 17.43 10.39
CA ALA A 266 -15.16 18.12 9.32
C ALA A 266 -14.65 17.71 7.92
N ALA A 267 -13.33 17.63 7.73
CA ALA A 267 -12.72 17.20 6.48
C ALA A 267 -13.09 15.75 6.12
N GLY A 268 -13.03 14.83 7.09
CA GLY A 268 -13.42 13.43 6.90
C GLY A 268 -14.91 13.27 6.58
N PHE A 269 -15.79 14.02 7.25
CA PHE A 269 -17.23 14.02 6.97
C PHE A 269 -17.53 14.57 5.57
N ALA A 270 -16.89 15.67 5.18
CA ALA A 270 -17.01 16.26 3.84
C ALA A 270 -16.54 15.26 2.76
N GLY A 271 -15.34 14.70 2.90
CA GLY A 271 -14.79 13.73 1.94
C GLY A 271 -15.68 12.49 1.78
N THR A 272 -16.19 11.96 2.89
CA THR A 272 -17.13 10.82 2.87
C THR A 272 -18.44 11.18 2.15
N THR A 273 -19.03 12.32 2.47
CA THR A 273 -20.30 12.76 1.89
C THR A 273 -20.18 12.96 0.39
N LEU A 274 -19.10 13.63 -0.05
CA LEU A 274 -18.80 13.86 -1.46
C LEU A 274 -18.61 12.56 -2.23
N ARG A 275 -17.89 11.59 -1.64
CA ARG A 275 -17.70 10.28 -2.24
C ARG A 275 -19.01 9.49 -2.36
N ARG A 276 -19.93 9.63 -1.39
CA ARG A 276 -21.27 9.03 -1.50
C ARG A 276 -22.08 9.66 -2.63
N LEU A 277 -22.02 10.98 -2.78
CA LEU A 277 -22.66 11.69 -3.88
C LEU A 277 -22.07 11.27 -5.23
N GLU A 278 -20.74 11.11 -5.32
CA GLU A 278 -20.06 10.60 -6.51
C GLU A 278 -20.56 9.18 -6.88
N VAL A 279 -20.62 8.26 -5.90
CA VAL A 279 -21.12 6.90 -6.13
C VAL A 279 -22.61 6.89 -6.51
N ALA A 280 -23.42 7.75 -5.89
CA ALA A 280 -24.82 7.90 -6.26
C ALA A 280 -24.97 8.42 -7.70
N CYS A 281 -24.13 9.39 -8.08
CA CYS A 281 -24.04 9.93 -9.44
C CYS A 281 -23.64 8.84 -10.45
N ALA A 282 -22.65 8.01 -10.13
CA ALA A 282 -22.23 6.88 -10.96
C ALA A 282 -23.37 5.84 -11.14
N ARG A 283 -24.09 5.52 -10.07
CA ARG A 283 -25.25 4.61 -10.13
C ARG A 283 -26.39 5.18 -10.98
N ALA A 284 -26.66 6.49 -10.87
CA ALA A 284 -27.66 7.16 -11.70
C ALA A 284 -27.31 7.13 -13.20
N MET A 285 -26.01 7.04 -13.54
CA MET A 285 -25.56 6.87 -14.92
C MET A 285 -25.70 5.43 -15.45
N GLY A 286 -26.04 4.46 -14.58
CA GLY A 286 -26.10 3.04 -14.92
C GLY A 286 -24.73 2.34 -14.87
N GLU A 287 -23.70 3.03 -14.36
CA GLU A 287 -22.37 2.45 -14.22
C GLU A 287 -22.31 1.56 -12.97
N ARG A 288 -21.63 0.42 -13.09
CA ARG A 288 -21.27 -0.36 -11.90
C ARG A 288 -20.24 0.44 -11.11
N PRO A 289 -20.46 0.72 -9.81
CA PRO A 289 -19.44 1.38 -9.00
C PRO A 289 -18.17 0.54 -9.05
N ARG A 290 -17.07 1.14 -9.54
CA ARG A 290 -15.77 0.46 -9.58
C ARG A 290 -15.43 0.05 -8.14
N PRO A 291 -15.15 -1.23 -7.85
CA PRO A 291 -14.74 -1.66 -6.53
C PRO A 291 -13.37 -1.01 -6.24
N GLY A 292 -13.37 -0.07 -5.30
CA GLY A 292 -12.16 0.55 -4.77
C GLY A 292 -11.21 -0.46 -4.14
#